data_AF-A0A1H0UJW8-F1
#
_entry.id   AF-A0A1H0UJW8-F1
#
_cell.length_a   1.000
_cell.length_b   1.000
_cell.length_c   1.000
_cell.angle_alpha   90.00
_cell.angle_beta   90.00
_cell.angle_gamma   90.00
#
_symmetry.space_group_name_H-M   'P 1'
#
loop_
_entity.id
_entity.type
_entity.pdbx_description
1 polymer ?
#
loop_
_entity_poly.entity_id
_entity_poly.type
_entity_poly.pdbx_seq_one_letter_code
_entity_poly.pdbx_strand_id
1 'polypeptide(L)'
;MNKKIILYIIIGLIFLMPIISIEALTPWVVALFFIHKSIKEFKAKETLKPICFNMIYCGGIILMYNIIARYIEDILIKAWL
;
A
#
# COMPACT_ATOMS: atom_id res chain seq x y z
N MET A 1 10.96 -22.42 3.50
CA MET A 1 10.85 -21.10 4.19
C MET A 1 9.56 -21.08 4.99
N ASN A 2 9.58 -20.66 6.27
CA ASN A 2 8.40 -20.68 7.13
C ASN A 2 7.36 -19.66 6.63
N LYS A 3 6.08 -20.05 6.53
CA LYS A 3 4.98 -19.16 6.09
C LYS A 3 4.93 -17.87 6.92
N LYS A 4 5.27 -17.93 8.21
CA LYS A 4 5.35 -16.76 9.10
C LYS A 4 6.46 -15.78 8.68
N ILE A 5 7.61 -16.29 8.23
CA ILE A 5 8.71 -15.46 7.72
C ILE A 5 8.26 -14.75 6.44
N ILE A 6 7.58 -15.45 5.53
CA ILE A 6 7.04 -14.85 4.30
C ILE A 6 6.04 -13.73 4.62
N LEU A 7 5.14 -13.95 5.59
CA LEU A 7 4.21 -12.91 6.04
C LEU A 7 4.95 -11.64 6.49
N TYR A 8 5.96 -11.77 7.33
CA TYR A 8 6.70 -10.60 7.82
C TYR A 8 7.44 -9.86 6.71
N ILE A 9 7.99 -10.58 5.73
CA ILE A 9 8.59 -9.97 4.54
C ILE A 9 7.53 -9.15 3.78
N ILE A 10 6.36 -9.73 3.52
CA ILE A 10 5.30 -9.03 2.78
C ILE A 10 4.78 -7.81 3.56
N ILE A 11 4.58 -7.93 4.88
CA ILE A 11 4.20 -6.79 5.74
C ILE A 11 5.25 -5.69 5.68
N GLY A 12 6.54 -6.04 5.75
CA GLY A 12 7.64 -5.10 5.61
C GLY A 12 7.59 -4.36 4.27
N LEU A 13 7.35 -5.08 3.18
CA LEU A 13 7.19 -4.47 1.85
C LEU A 13 5.99 -3.51 1.78
N ILE A 14 4.83 -3.90 2.33
CA ILE A 14 3.65 -3.02 2.39
C ILE A 14 3.94 -1.77 3.22
N PHE A 15 4.67 -1.90 4.33
CA PHE A 15 5.05 -0.77 5.18
C PHE A 15 6.02 0.21 4.52
N LEU A 16 6.86 -0.28 3.60
CA LEU A 16 7.79 0.57 2.84
C LEU A 16 7.13 1.26 1.63
N MET A 17 5.98 0.76 1.14
CA MET A 17 5.30 1.34 -0.03
C MET A 17 4.88 2.81 0.10
N PRO A 18 4.44 3.33 1.26
CA PRO A 18 4.11 4.76 1.40
C PRO A 18 5.31 5.69 1.20
N ILE A 19 6.55 5.21 1.40
CA ILE A 19 7.77 6.02 1.32
C ILE A 19 8.03 6.52 -0.11
N ILE A 20 7.60 5.76 -1.12
CA ILE A 20 7.71 6.16 -2.53
C ILE A 20 6.59 7.09 -3.00
N SER A 21 5.65 7.46 -2.10
CA SER A 21 4.52 8.33 -2.40
C SER A 21 4.82 9.78 -2.05
N ILE A 22 4.12 10.72 -2.69
CA ILE A 22 4.11 12.14 -2.26
C ILE A 22 3.76 12.17 -0.77
N GLU A 23 4.50 12.98 0.01
CA GLU A 23 4.41 13.06 1.48
C GLU A 23 2.99 13.43 1.94
N ALA A 24 2.13 12.43 2.04
CA ALA A 24 0.73 12.56 2.40
C ALA A 24 0.37 11.48 3.41
N LEU A 25 -0.56 11.81 4.30
CA LEU A 25 -1.07 10.86 5.30
C LEU A 25 -1.82 9.69 4.63
N THR A 26 -2.44 9.93 3.47
CA THR A 26 -3.29 8.96 2.78
C THR A 26 -2.57 7.64 2.41
N PRO A 27 -1.40 7.65 1.74
CA PRO A 27 -0.58 6.45 1.51
C PRO A 27 -0.29 5.63 2.76
N TRP A 28 0.01 6.28 3.88
CA TRP A 28 0.26 5.61 5.16
C TRP A 28 -0.96 4.90 5.70
N VAL A 29 -2.13 5.56 5.67
CA VAL A 29 -3.41 4.96 6.10
C VAL A 29 -3.74 3.74 5.25
N VAL A 30 -3.54 3.82 3.94
CA VAL A 30 -3.75 2.70 3.02
C VAL A 30 -2.84 1.51 3.38
N ALA A 31 -1.55 1.74 3.60
CA ALA A 31 -0.62 0.68 3.98
C ALA A 31 -0.99 0.03 5.31
N LEU A 32 -1.30 0.82 6.35
CA LEU A 32 -1.72 0.30 7.66
C LEU A 32 -2.99 -0.55 7.56
N PHE A 33 -3.96 -0.14 6.74
CA PHE A 33 -5.17 -0.91 6.48
C PHE A 33 -4.86 -2.28 5.87
N PHE A 34 -4.01 -2.34 4.83
CA PHE A 34 -3.64 -3.61 4.20
C PHE A 34 -2.76 -4.50 5.07
N ILE A 35 -1.91 -3.93 5.93
CA ILE A 35 -1.15 -4.68 6.95
C ILE A 35 -2.13 -5.33 7.94
N HIS A 36 -3.06 -4.56 8.50
CA HIS A 36 -4.05 -5.08 9.44
C HIS A 36 -4.88 -6.21 8.81
N LYS A 37 -5.38 -5.98 7.58
CA LYS A 37 -6.14 -6.97 6.83
C LYS A 37 -5.33 -8.25 6.59
N SER A 38 -4.07 -8.13 6.20
CA SER A 38 -3.17 -9.26 5.94
C SER A 38 -2.90 -10.09 7.20
N ILE A 39 -2.67 -9.45 8.35
CA ILE A 39 -2.48 -10.15 9.63
C ILE A 39 -3.75 -10.90 10.03
N LYS A 40 -4.93 -10.27 9.88
CA LYS A 40 -6.22 -10.86 10.21
C LYS A 40 -6.53 -12.08 9.34
N GLU A 41 -6.30 -11.98 8.03
CA GLU A 41 -6.53 -13.09 7.08
C GLU A 41 -5.54 -14.25 7.29
N PHE A 42 -4.28 -13.96 7.60
CA PHE A 42 -3.30 -14.99 7.91
C PHE A 42 -3.70 -15.81 9.15
N LYS A 43 -4.14 -15.13 10.22
CA LYS A 43 -4.58 -15.80 11.46
C LYS A 43 -5.79 -16.71 11.22
N ALA A 44 -6.67 -16.37 10.28
CA ALA A 44 -7.88 -17.14 10.01
C ALA A 44 -7.66 -18.37 9.12
N LYS A 45 -6.77 -18.28 8.12
CA LYS A 45 -6.65 -19.32 7.07
C LYS A 45 -5.23 -19.90 6.91
N GLU A 46 -4.21 -19.31 7.53
CA GLU A 46 -2.78 -19.66 7.34
C GLU A 46 -2.34 -19.79 5.86
N THR A 47 -2.99 -19.02 4.98
CA THR A 47 -2.71 -18.99 3.54
C THR A 47 -2.03 -17.68 3.16
N LEU A 48 -1.04 -17.76 2.26
CA LEU A 48 -0.27 -16.61 1.78
C LEU A 48 -0.92 -15.90 0.58
N LYS A 49 -1.76 -16.61 -0.17
CA LYS A 49 -2.45 -16.09 -1.36
C LYS A 49 -3.16 -14.74 -1.12
N PRO A 50 -4.03 -14.58 -0.11
CA PRO A 50 -4.74 -13.32 0.10
C PRO A 50 -3.80 -12.16 0.49
N ILE A 51 -2.70 -12.46 1.20
CA ILE A 51 -1.70 -11.46 1.61
C ILE A 51 -0.94 -10.93 0.40
N CYS A 52 -0.54 -11.79 -0.54
CA CYS A 52 0.08 -11.36 -1.79
C CYS A 52 -0.85 -10.45 -2.59
N PHE A 53 -2.15 -10.75 -2.64
CA PHE A 53 -3.14 -9.86 -3.28
C PHE A 53 -3.24 -8.52 -2.56
N ASN A 54 -3.28 -8.51 -1.23
CA ASN A 54 -3.29 -7.26 -0.44
C ASN A 54 -2.05 -6.40 -0.70
N MET A 55 -0.87 -7.02 -0.87
CA MET A 55 0.35 -6.30 -1.27
C MET A 55 0.19 -5.63 -2.64
N ILE A 56 -0.29 -6.38 -3.65
CA ILE A 56 -0.51 -5.85 -5.00
C ILE A 56 -1.55 -4.72 -4.97
N TYR A 57 -2.65 -4.90 -4.23
CA TYR A 57 -3.69 -3.87 -4.09
C TYR A 57 -3.17 -2.62 -3.39
N CYS A 58 -2.38 -2.76 -2.32
CA CYS A 58 -1.76 -1.62 -1.64
C CYS A 58 -0.87 -0.83 -2.60
N GLY A 59 0.01 -1.52 -3.32
CA GLY A 59 0.90 -0.88 -4.30
C GLY A 59 0.12 -0.20 -5.42
N GLY A 60 -0.91 -0.87 -5.95
CA GLY A 60 -1.78 -0.32 -7.00
C GLY A 60 -2.52 0.94 -6.56
N ILE A 61 -3.08 0.94 -5.34
CA ILE A 61 -3.80 2.11 -4.81
C ILE A 61 -2.84 3.29 -4.57
N ILE A 62 -1.65 3.03 -4.01
CA ILE A 62 -0.64 4.08 -3.80
C ILE A 62 -0.15 4.65 -5.14
N LEU A 63 0.08 3.80 -6.15
CA LEU A 63 0.44 4.23 -7.49
C LEU A 63 -0.65 5.13 -8.10
N MET A 64 -1.91 4.70 -8.04
CA MET A 64 -3.04 5.48 -8.55
C MET A 64 -3.19 6.81 -7.81
N TYR A 65 -2.99 6.83 -6.49
CA TYR A 65 -2.97 8.05 -5.70
C TYR A 65 -1.92 9.03 -6.20
N ASN A 66 -0.68 8.57 -6.42
CA ASN A 66 0.40 9.42 -6.93
C ASN A 66 0.09 9.99 -8.32
N ILE A 67 -0.46 9.18 -9.22
CA ILE A 67 -0.86 9.63 -10.57
C ILE A 67 -1.91 10.74 -10.48
N ILE A 68 -2.95 10.55 -9.65
CA ILE A 68 -4.02 11.52 -9.46
C ILE A 68 -3.48 12.80 -8.81
N ALA A 69 -2.66 12.67 -7.76
CA ALA A 69 -2.08 13.81 -7.06
C ALA A 69 -1.24 14.68 -7.99
N ARG A 70 -0.39 14.07 -8.83
CA ARG A 70 0.41 14.79 -9.83
C ARG A 70 -0.46 15.45 -10.91
N TYR A 71 -1.52 14.79 -11.36
CA TYR A 71 -2.46 15.39 -12.32
C TYR A 71 -3.17 16.62 -11.74
N ILE A 72 -3.58 16.56 -10.46
CA ILE A 72 -4.20 17.69 -9.76
C ILE A 72 -3.19 18.83 -9.58
N GLU A 73 -1.95 18.52 -9.20
CA GLU A 73 -0.86 19.48 -9.07
C GLU A 73 -0.64 20.24 -10.40
N ASP A 74 -0.54 19.53 -11.52
CA ASP A 74 -0.36 20.14 -12.85
C ASP A 74 -1.53 21.07 -13.23
N ILE A 75 -2.77 20.69 -12.91
CA ILE A 75 -3.95 21.54 -13.16
C ILE A 75 -3.92 22.79 -12.30
N LEU A 76 -3.63 22.64 -11.00
CA LEU A 76 -3.60 23.76 -10.07
C LEU A 76 -2.51 24.77 -10.45
N ILE A 77 -1.32 24.29 -10.86
CA ILE A 77 -0.24 25.16 -11.34
C ILE A 77 -0.68 25.92 -12.60
N LYS A 78 -1.33 25.24 -13.56
CA LYS A 78 -1.83 25.88 -14.79
C LYS A 78 -2.98 26.86 -14.54
N ALA A 79 -3.78 26.65 -13.51
CA ALA A 79 -4.88 27.55 -13.16
C ALA A 79 -4.40 28.78 -12.36
N TRP A 80 -3.21 28.69 -11.75
CA TRP A 80 -2.59 29.76 -10.97
C TRP A 80 -1.76 30.74 -11.82
N LEU A 81 -1.20 30.27 -12.94
CA LEU A 81 -0.48 31.06 -13.96
C LEU A 81 -1.43 31.66 -15.00
#